data_AF-A0A3P7YA92-F1
#
_entry.id   AF-A0A3P7YA92-F1
#
_cell.length_a   1.000
_cell.length_b   1.000
_cell.length_c   1.000
_cell.angle_alpha   90.00
_cell.angle_beta   90.00
_cell.angle_gamma   90.00
#
_symmetry.space_group_name_H-M   'P 1'
#
loop_
_entity.id
_entity.type
_entity.pdbx_description
1 polymer ?
#
loop_
_entity_poly.entity_id
_entity_poly.type
_entity_poly.pdbx_seq_one_letter_code
_entity_poly.pdbx_strand_id
1 'polypeptide(L)'
;MAISTMAHELGHVLGFNSEAFRYMRDERGEPRTMLLSNVTRIWKSAKTTVYRHLTALKTPMMLKMAKEYFNCHELDGVELDNNDQVYARGHLEKRLIDNELMTPLLSSRSYISKITLGFFEDTGWYRVDYSKANPMGYGKYLGCNFVMKSCYEYMQIQRERRQSFYPYCDQISFSNTLCLKHENAYGFCDLKQYYSPLPLEFQYFDNPRLGAADRYRDYCPAYVVK
;
A
#
# COMPACT_ATOMS: atom_id res chain seq x y z
N MET A 1 -8.04 8.81 15.43
CA MET A 1 -7.79 9.62 14.22
C MET A 1 -6.87 10.81 14.49
N ALA A 2 -7.21 11.78 15.37
CA ALA A 2 -6.38 12.98 15.57
C ALA A 2 -4.88 12.71 15.86
N ILE A 3 -4.56 11.80 16.78
CA ILE A 3 -3.16 11.44 17.11
C ILE A 3 -2.43 10.88 15.89
N SER A 4 -3.07 9.96 15.15
CA SER A 4 -2.49 9.40 13.92
C SER A 4 -2.28 10.45 12.85
N THR A 5 -3.21 11.39 12.70
CA THR A 5 -3.05 12.53 11.77
C THR A 5 -1.86 13.39 12.15
N MET A 6 -1.71 13.75 13.43
CA MET A 6 -0.52 14.50 13.88
C MET A 6 0.78 13.74 13.62
N ALA A 7 0.80 12.43 13.87
CA ALA A 7 1.97 11.59 13.61
C ALA A 7 2.28 11.48 12.11
N HIS A 8 1.27 11.40 11.25
CA HIS A 8 1.41 11.39 9.79
C HIS A 8 2.06 12.68 9.29
N GLU A 9 1.54 13.85 9.69
CA GLU A 9 2.10 15.14 9.31
C GLU A 9 3.51 15.35 9.88
N LEU A 10 3.76 14.87 11.10
CA LEU A 10 5.10 14.84 11.66
C LEU A 10 6.06 13.98 10.81
N GLY A 11 5.59 12.85 10.27
CA GLY A 11 6.35 12.03 9.33
C GLY A 11 6.80 12.82 8.09
N HIS A 12 5.92 13.65 7.53
CA HIS A 12 6.28 14.55 6.43
C HIS A 12 7.32 15.59 6.85
N VAL A 13 7.12 16.26 7.99
CA VAL A 13 8.06 17.25 8.54
C VAL A 13 9.44 16.64 8.79
N LEU A 14 9.49 15.39 9.26
CA LEU A 14 10.72 14.64 9.51
C LEU A 14 11.40 14.13 8.23
N GLY A 15 10.79 14.25 7.05
CA GLY A 15 11.46 13.92 5.80
C GLY A 15 10.76 12.99 4.85
N PHE A 16 9.61 12.43 5.22
CA PHE A 16 8.84 11.61 4.29
C PHE A 16 8.10 12.51 3.29
N ASN A 17 8.83 13.22 2.45
CA ASN A 17 8.29 14.07 1.39
C ASN A 17 9.31 14.16 0.25
N SER A 18 8.84 14.39 -0.97
CA SER A 18 9.67 14.31 -2.16
C SER A 18 10.74 15.41 -2.26
N GLU A 19 10.53 16.55 -1.60
CA GLU A 19 11.50 17.64 -1.55
C GLU A 19 12.72 17.27 -0.71
N ALA A 20 12.48 16.53 0.38
CA ALA A 20 13.49 16.09 1.34
C ALA A 20 14.44 15.01 0.77
N PHE A 21 13.98 14.20 -0.19
CA PHE A 21 14.75 13.06 -0.72
C PHE A 21 16.14 13.45 -1.26
N ARG A 22 16.29 14.64 -1.85
CA ARG A 22 17.59 15.12 -2.38
C ARG A 22 18.66 15.37 -1.30
N TYR A 23 18.24 15.49 -0.05
CA TYR A 23 19.11 15.77 1.09
C TYR A 23 19.51 14.51 1.85
N MET A 24 18.99 13.34 1.47
CA MET A 24 19.36 12.08 2.11
C MET A 24 20.84 11.76 1.88
N ARG A 25 21.50 11.25 2.92
CA ARG A 25 22.91 10.85 2.90
C ARG A 25 23.07 9.42 3.40
N ASP A 26 24.07 8.72 2.87
CA ASP A 26 24.46 7.42 3.41
C ASP A 26 25.33 7.55 4.66
N GLU A 27 25.75 6.41 5.23
CA GLU A 27 26.58 6.36 6.44
C GLU A 27 27.95 7.04 6.28
N ARG A 28 28.40 7.25 5.04
CA ARG A 28 29.66 7.93 4.70
C ARG A 28 29.46 9.43 4.46
N GLY A 29 28.21 9.91 4.52
CA GLY A 29 27.86 11.30 4.23
C GLY A 29 27.69 11.58 2.74
N GLU A 30 27.68 10.56 1.88
CA GLU A 30 27.52 10.74 0.43
C GLU A 30 26.04 10.89 0.05
N PRO A 31 25.71 11.75 -0.94
CA PRO A 31 24.34 11.86 -1.44
C PRO A 31 23.78 10.53 -1.93
N ARG A 32 22.62 10.14 -1.41
CA ARG A 32 21.87 9.03 -1.99
C ARG A 32 21.22 9.49 -3.30
N THR A 33 21.68 8.96 -4.42
CA THR A 33 21.12 9.24 -5.75
C THR A 33 20.18 8.12 -6.19
N MET A 34 19.34 8.39 -7.20
CA MET A 34 18.45 7.39 -7.83
C MET A 34 17.47 6.70 -6.87
N LEU A 35 16.99 7.44 -5.86
CA LEU A 35 16.04 6.93 -4.87
C LEU A 35 14.67 6.57 -5.48
N LEU A 36 14.24 7.32 -6.48
CA LEU A 36 13.00 7.09 -7.19
C LEU A 36 13.26 6.27 -8.45
N SER A 37 12.48 5.22 -8.63
CA SER A 37 12.50 4.36 -9.81
C SER A 37 11.15 4.39 -10.50
N ASN A 38 11.15 4.52 -11.82
CA ASN A 38 9.97 4.28 -12.63
C ASN A 38 9.83 2.78 -12.85
N VAL A 39 8.70 2.24 -12.45
CA VAL A 39 8.44 0.82 -12.46
C VAL A 39 7.21 0.54 -13.31
N THR A 40 7.30 -0.43 -14.21
CA THR A 40 6.18 -0.81 -15.08
C THR A 40 5.62 -2.15 -14.62
N ARG A 41 4.31 -2.21 -14.39
CA ARG A 41 3.58 -3.44 -14.05
C ARG A 41 2.59 -3.79 -15.15
N ILE A 42 2.46 -5.07 -15.44
CA ILE A 42 1.31 -5.58 -16.19
C ILE A 42 0.11 -5.54 -15.24
N TRP A 43 -0.94 -4.84 -15.63
CA TRP A 43 -2.09 -4.57 -14.79
C TRP A 43 -3.36 -5.13 -15.44
N LYS A 44 -3.86 -6.24 -14.88
CA LYS A 44 -5.03 -6.95 -15.40
C LYS A 44 -6.29 -6.59 -14.62
N SER A 45 -7.36 -6.24 -15.31
CA SER A 45 -8.70 -6.09 -14.74
C SER A 45 -9.64 -7.14 -15.33
N ALA A 46 -10.93 -7.11 -14.96
CA ALA A 46 -11.93 -7.96 -15.59
C ALA A 46 -12.20 -7.57 -17.05
N LYS A 47 -11.81 -6.36 -17.48
CA LYS A 47 -12.11 -5.82 -18.82
C LYS A 47 -10.91 -5.62 -19.72
N THR A 48 -9.73 -5.39 -19.16
CA THR A 48 -8.54 -5.06 -19.96
C THR A 48 -7.26 -5.53 -19.29
N THR A 49 -6.16 -5.51 -20.04
CA THR A 49 -4.80 -5.61 -19.52
C THR A 49 -4.01 -4.42 -20.05
N VAL A 50 -3.43 -3.64 -19.15
CA VAL A 50 -2.66 -2.42 -19.48
C VAL A 50 -1.29 -2.48 -18.84
N TYR A 51 -0.37 -1.64 -19.33
CA TYR A 51 0.89 -1.37 -18.63
C TYR A 51 0.68 -0.16 -17.73
N ARG A 52 0.87 -0.34 -16.42
CA ARG A 52 0.79 0.74 -15.44
C ARG A 52 2.20 1.20 -15.08
N HIS A 53 2.45 2.49 -15.22
CA HIS A 53 3.71 3.13 -14.85
C HIS A 53 3.58 3.73 -13.45
N LEU A 54 4.41 3.26 -12.53
CA LEU A 54 4.39 3.57 -11.11
C LEU A 54 5.71 4.25 -10.72
N THR A 55 5.66 5.11 -9.70
CA THR A 55 6.87 5.57 -9.03
C THR A 55 7.08 4.71 -7.79
N ALA A 56 8.28 4.17 -7.63
CA ALA A 56 8.66 3.42 -6.44
C ALA A 56 9.87 4.07 -5.76
N LEU A 57 9.88 4.03 -4.42
CA LEU A 57 11.02 4.43 -3.62
C LEU A 57 11.92 3.22 -3.36
N LYS A 58 13.21 3.40 -3.58
CA LYS A 58 14.22 2.34 -3.56
C LYS A 58 15.42 2.75 -2.71
N THR A 59 15.20 2.80 -1.39
CA THR A 59 16.29 2.96 -0.42
C THR A 59 16.66 1.59 0.19
N PRO A 60 17.92 1.36 0.59
CA PRO A 60 18.40 0.01 0.95
C PRO A 60 17.61 -0.66 2.07
N MET A 61 17.43 0.00 3.21
CA MET A 61 16.77 -0.56 4.38
C MET A 61 15.25 -0.62 4.20
N MET A 62 14.62 0.42 3.64
CA MET A 62 13.19 0.40 3.30
C MET A 62 12.84 -0.77 2.38
N LEU A 63 13.62 -0.98 1.31
CA LEU A 63 13.39 -2.09 0.37
C LEU A 63 13.60 -3.43 1.06
N LYS A 64 14.65 -3.57 1.89
CA LYS A 64 14.88 -4.79 2.67
C LYS A 64 13.68 -5.12 3.56
N MET A 65 13.20 -4.15 4.34
CA MET A 65 12.04 -4.32 5.21
C MET A 65 10.77 -4.66 4.43
N ALA A 66 10.57 -4.06 3.25
CA ALA A 66 9.43 -4.38 2.39
C ALA A 66 9.50 -5.81 1.82
N LYS A 67 10.69 -6.25 1.35
CA LYS A 67 10.90 -7.62 0.87
C LYS A 67 10.56 -8.66 1.94
N GLU A 68 11.04 -8.42 3.16
CA GLU A 68 10.74 -9.26 4.32
C GLU A 68 9.26 -9.21 4.69
N TYR A 69 8.65 -8.02 4.72
CA TYR A 69 7.25 -7.83 5.09
C TYR A 69 6.30 -8.58 4.14
N PHE A 70 6.46 -8.40 2.83
CA PHE A 70 5.61 -9.03 1.83
C PHE A 70 5.99 -10.48 1.52
N ASN A 71 7.17 -10.95 1.94
CA ASN A 71 7.79 -12.19 1.44
C ASN A 71 7.96 -12.19 -0.09
N CYS A 72 8.52 -11.11 -0.63
CA CYS A 72 8.78 -10.98 -2.06
C CYS A 72 10.22 -10.54 -2.32
N HIS A 73 11.11 -11.49 -2.63
CA HIS A 73 12.52 -11.20 -2.87
C HIS A 73 12.79 -10.44 -4.18
N GLU A 74 11.88 -10.57 -5.15
CA GLU A 74 11.95 -9.91 -6.47
C GLU A 74 11.51 -8.44 -6.44
N LEU A 75 11.02 -7.94 -5.30
CA LEU A 75 10.57 -6.55 -5.17
C LEU A 75 11.69 -5.57 -5.58
N ASP A 76 11.35 -4.66 -6.48
CA ASP A 76 12.29 -3.72 -7.12
C ASP A 76 12.15 -2.27 -6.58
N GLY A 77 11.16 -2.02 -5.72
CA GLY A 77 10.92 -0.76 -5.01
C GLY A 77 9.63 -0.83 -4.18
N VAL A 78 9.42 0.14 -3.29
CA VAL A 78 8.15 0.31 -2.58
C VAL A 78 7.30 1.33 -3.31
N GLU A 79 6.14 0.93 -3.79
CA GLU A 79 5.24 1.77 -4.59
C GLU A 79 4.76 2.98 -3.77
N LEU A 80 4.84 4.17 -4.39
CA LEU A 80 4.27 5.41 -3.87
C LEU A 80 2.89 5.62 -4.47
N ASP A 81 1.99 6.26 -3.72
CA ASP A 81 0.65 6.58 -4.20
C ASP A 81 0.72 7.44 -5.47
N ASN A 82 -0.18 7.13 -6.41
CA ASN A 82 -0.32 7.81 -7.70
C ASN A 82 -1.76 8.32 -7.96
N ASN A 83 -2.62 8.30 -6.95
CA ASN A 83 -4.02 8.68 -7.06
C ASN A 83 -4.22 10.21 -7.02
N ASP A 84 -3.22 10.95 -6.54
CA ASP A 84 -3.20 12.40 -6.54
C ASP A 84 -1.87 12.95 -7.06
N GLN A 85 -1.92 13.64 -8.21
CA GLN A 85 -0.73 14.25 -8.81
C GLN A 85 -0.18 15.41 -7.97
N VAL A 86 -1.01 16.03 -7.13
CA VAL A 86 -0.63 17.19 -6.29
C VAL A 86 0.26 16.77 -5.12
N TYR A 87 0.03 15.58 -4.56
CA TYR A 87 0.81 14.99 -3.45
C TYR A 87 1.71 13.84 -3.92
N ALA A 88 1.94 13.74 -5.23
CA ALA A 88 2.71 12.67 -5.83
C ALA A 88 4.06 12.52 -5.10
N ARG A 89 4.34 11.30 -4.64
CA ARG A 89 5.58 10.89 -3.96
C ARG A 89 5.72 11.33 -2.49
N GLY A 90 4.63 11.75 -1.85
CA GLY A 90 4.56 11.99 -0.40
C GLY A 90 4.03 10.79 0.39
N HIS A 91 3.39 9.81 -0.25
CA HIS A 91 2.70 8.72 0.45
C HIS A 91 3.00 7.36 -0.13
N LEU A 92 2.84 6.33 0.69
CA LEU A 92 2.93 4.93 0.29
C LEU A 92 1.63 4.44 -0.35
N GLU A 93 1.74 3.51 -1.29
CA GLU A 93 0.61 2.89 -1.99
C GLU A 93 -0.32 2.14 -1.01
N LYS A 94 -1.51 2.71 -0.75
CA LYS A 94 -2.45 2.19 0.24
C LYS A 94 -2.99 0.82 -0.12
N ARG A 95 -3.09 0.48 -1.42
CA ARG A 95 -3.48 -0.87 -1.89
C ARG A 95 -2.60 -1.97 -1.28
N LEU A 96 -1.32 -1.67 -1.00
CA LEU A 96 -0.36 -2.66 -0.51
C LEU A 96 -0.26 -2.73 1.00
N ILE A 97 -0.48 -1.60 1.68
CA ILE A 97 -0.19 -1.40 3.11
C ILE A 97 -1.24 -0.52 3.77
N ASP A 98 -2.51 -0.87 3.59
CA ASP A 98 -3.69 -0.10 3.97
C ASP A 98 -3.59 0.71 5.28
N ASN A 99 -3.20 0.07 6.38
CA ASN A 99 -3.17 0.68 7.71
C ASN A 99 -1.81 1.31 8.07
N GLU A 100 -0.93 1.54 7.10
CA GLU A 100 0.36 2.19 7.32
C GLU A 100 0.18 3.71 7.50
N LEU A 101 0.93 4.29 8.43
CA LEU A 101 0.83 5.69 8.81
C LEU A 101 1.00 6.64 7.62
N MET A 102 1.91 6.36 6.69
CA MET A 102 2.25 7.22 5.56
C MET A 102 1.43 6.93 4.29
N THR A 103 0.27 6.29 4.41
CA THR A 103 -0.71 6.19 3.32
C THR A 103 -1.51 7.50 3.17
N PRO A 104 -2.02 7.84 1.98
CA PRO A 104 -2.66 9.14 1.70
C PRO A 104 -4.01 9.35 2.43
N LEU A 105 -4.65 8.27 2.87
CA LEU A 105 -5.87 8.32 3.66
C LEU A 105 -5.73 7.41 4.88
N LEU A 106 -5.78 8.00 6.07
CA LEU A 106 -5.64 7.26 7.30
C LEU A 106 -6.85 6.36 7.57
N SER A 107 -6.58 5.10 7.87
CA SER A 107 -7.56 4.17 8.41
C SER A 107 -7.86 4.50 9.89
N SER A 108 -8.90 3.88 10.45
CA SER A 108 -9.27 4.04 11.87
C SER A 108 -8.12 3.67 12.83
N ARG A 109 -7.28 2.73 12.40
CA ARG A 109 -5.98 2.40 13.00
C ARG A 109 -4.87 2.66 11.99
N SER A 110 -3.81 3.29 12.44
CA SER A 110 -2.63 3.60 11.63
C SER A 110 -1.39 3.10 12.36
N TYR A 111 -0.47 2.53 11.61
CA TYR A 111 0.68 1.81 12.14
C TYR A 111 1.97 2.38 11.54
N ILE A 112 2.97 2.60 12.40
CA ILE A 112 4.33 2.88 11.97
C ILE A 112 4.99 1.54 11.67
N SER A 113 5.15 1.23 10.38
CA SER A 113 5.73 -0.03 9.93
C SER A 113 7.26 -0.03 9.97
N LYS A 114 7.85 -1.24 9.93
CA LYS A 114 9.28 -1.38 9.68
C LYS A 114 9.71 -0.80 8.33
N ILE A 115 8.80 -0.72 7.35
CA ILE A 115 9.08 -0.14 6.04
C ILE A 115 9.34 1.36 6.18
N THR A 116 8.43 2.09 6.84
CA THR A 116 8.59 3.53 7.12
C THR A 116 9.78 3.82 8.02
N LEU A 117 10.02 2.99 9.03
CA LEU A 117 11.23 3.09 9.86
C LEU A 117 12.51 2.86 9.04
N GLY A 118 12.51 1.90 8.11
CA GLY A 118 13.61 1.68 7.18
C GLY A 118 13.87 2.87 6.27
N PHE A 119 12.83 3.55 5.82
CA PHE A 119 12.98 4.82 5.11
C PHE A 119 13.69 5.87 5.98
N PHE A 120 13.24 6.07 7.22
CA PHE A 120 13.85 7.07 8.12
C PHE A 120 15.31 6.75 8.45
N GLU A 121 15.69 5.49 8.61
CA GLU A 121 17.09 5.10 8.74
C GLU A 121 17.89 5.46 7.49
N ASP A 122 17.35 5.14 6.31
CA ASP A 122 18.02 5.42 5.04
C ASP A 122 18.20 6.92 4.75
N THR A 123 17.48 7.82 5.43
CA THR A 123 17.71 9.28 5.31
C THR A 123 19.10 9.70 5.77
N GLY A 124 19.68 8.95 6.72
CA GLY A 124 20.90 9.33 7.42
C GLY A 124 20.69 10.33 8.57
N TRP A 125 19.46 10.76 8.84
CA TRP A 125 19.16 11.76 9.89
C TRP A 125 18.79 11.13 11.24
N TYR A 126 18.37 9.87 11.23
CA TYR A 126 17.80 9.20 12.40
C TYR A 126 18.49 7.87 12.68
N ARG A 127 18.54 7.52 13.97
CA ARG A 127 18.80 6.15 14.43
C ARG A 127 17.46 5.54 14.80
N VAL A 128 17.19 4.36 14.24
CA VAL A 128 15.86 3.75 14.29
C VAL A 128 15.87 2.54 15.23
N ASP A 129 14.85 2.47 16.10
CA ASP A 129 14.58 1.30 16.92
C ASP A 129 13.41 0.49 16.32
N TYR A 130 13.74 -0.55 15.55
CA TYR A 130 12.75 -1.43 14.92
C TYR A 130 11.90 -2.23 15.91
N SER A 131 12.29 -2.33 17.18
CA SER A 131 11.47 -3.02 18.19
C SER A 131 10.18 -2.27 18.50
N LYS A 132 10.11 -0.97 18.15
CA LYS A 132 8.94 -0.11 18.32
C LYS A 132 7.97 -0.13 17.14
N ALA A 133 8.31 -0.83 16.06
CA ALA A 133 7.43 -0.97 14.91
C ALA A 133 6.10 -1.62 15.30
N ASN A 134 4.99 -1.10 14.79
CA ASN A 134 3.69 -1.70 15.03
C ASN A 134 3.53 -3.04 14.25
N PRO A 135 2.85 -4.04 14.82
CA PRO A 135 2.56 -5.29 14.14
C PRO A 135 1.42 -5.10 13.13
N MET A 136 1.76 -4.83 11.86
CA MET A 136 0.80 -4.77 10.76
C MET A 136 0.61 -6.13 10.10
N GLY A 137 -0.63 -6.50 9.78
CA GLY A 137 -0.94 -7.76 9.09
C GLY A 137 -1.38 -7.61 7.64
N TYR A 138 -1.89 -6.45 7.23
CA TYR A 138 -2.36 -6.21 5.86
C TYR A 138 -1.20 -6.35 4.86
N GLY A 139 -1.28 -7.28 3.90
CA GLY A 139 -0.22 -7.52 2.92
C GLY A 139 0.94 -8.40 3.41
N LYS A 140 1.02 -8.71 4.71
CA LYS A 140 2.15 -9.44 5.28
C LYS A 140 2.23 -10.87 4.72
N TYR A 141 3.39 -11.23 4.18
CA TYR A 141 3.71 -12.54 3.60
C TYR A 141 2.82 -13.00 2.42
N LEU A 142 2.15 -12.07 1.72
CA LEU A 142 1.28 -12.42 0.59
C LEU A 142 2.01 -12.63 -0.74
N GLY A 143 3.32 -12.40 -0.76
CA GLY A 143 4.22 -12.71 -1.87
C GLY A 143 4.16 -11.72 -3.03
N CYS A 144 4.99 -11.97 -4.05
CA CYS A 144 5.15 -11.07 -5.19
C CYS A 144 3.87 -10.89 -6.02
N ASN A 145 3.01 -11.92 -6.10
CA ASN A 145 1.72 -11.81 -6.80
C ASN A 145 0.81 -10.76 -6.16
N PHE A 146 0.84 -10.60 -4.84
CA PHE A 146 0.04 -9.58 -4.17
C PHE A 146 0.59 -8.18 -4.47
N VAL A 147 1.92 -8.02 -4.40
CA VAL A 147 2.57 -6.72 -4.49
C VAL A 147 2.58 -6.20 -5.94
N MET A 148 2.97 -7.06 -6.88
CA MET A 148 3.32 -6.65 -8.24
C MET A 148 2.19 -6.79 -9.26
N LYS A 149 1.06 -7.39 -8.88
CA LYS A 149 -0.12 -7.54 -9.75
C LYS A 149 -1.29 -6.73 -9.22
N SER A 150 -2.31 -6.58 -10.06
CA SER A 150 -3.59 -6.01 -9.61
C SER A 150 -4.25 -6.91 -8.58
N CYS A 151 -5.12 -6.34 -7.74
CA CYS A 151 -5.92 -7.14 -6.81
C CYS A 151 -6.81 -8.15 -7.53
N TYR A 152 -7.34 -7.80 -8.70
CA TYR A 152 -8.11 -8.74 -9.53
C TYR A 152 -7.27 -9.97 -9.90
N GLU A 153 -6.08 -9.78 -10.47
CA GLU A 153 -5.25 -10.91 -10.88
C GLU A 153 -4.80 -11.74 -9.68
N TYR A 154 -4.42 -11.10 -8.58
CA TYR A 154 -4.12 -11.78 -7.33
C TYR A 154 -5.31 -12.64 -6.85
N MET A 155 -6.53 -12.08 -6.82
CA MET A 155 -7.74 -12.80 -6.43
C MET A 155 -8.02 -13.99 -7.34
N GLN A 156 -7.81 -13.88 -8.66
CA GLN A 156 -7.95 -14.99 -9.59
C GLN A 156 -6.93 -16.10 -9.30
N ILE A 157 -5.65 -15.75 -9.14
CA ILE A 157 -4.58 -16.71 -8.80
C ILE A 157 -4.91 -17.46 -7.51
N GLN A 158 -5.40 -16.77 -6.48
CA GLN A 158 -5.75 -17.42 -5.21
C GLN A 158 -6.98 -18.32 -5.34
N ARG A 159 -7.99 -17.93 -6.12
CA ARG A 159 -9.15 -18.80 -6.41
C ARG A 159 -8.75 -20.09 -7.10
N GLU A 160 -7.90 -20.00 -8.13
CA GLU A 160 -7.35 -21.17 -8.84
C GLU A 160 -6.61 -22.11 -7.89
N ARG A 161 -5.88 -21.55 -6.92
CA ARG A 161 -5.17 -22.30 -5.87
C ARG A 161 -6.05 -22.77 -4.71
N ARG A 162 -7.34 -22.42 -4.71
CA ARG A 162 -8.27 -22.63 -3.59
C ARG A 162 -7.75 -22.06 -2.26
N GLN A 163 -7.06 -20.92 -2.35
CA GLN A 163 -6.51 -20.18 -1.21
C GLN A 163 -7.35 -18.92 -0.93
N SER A 164 -7.24 -18.40 0.29
CA SER A 164 -7.85 -17.12 0.63
C SER A 164 -7.16 -15.99 -0.12
N PHE A 165 -7.94 -15.06 -0.67
CA PHE A 165 -7.45 -13.80 -1.22
C PHE A 165 -7.57 -12.63 -0.24
N TYR A 166 -7.76 -12.91 1.07
CA TYR A 166 -7.62 -11.90 2.11
C TYR A 166 -6.31 -11.10 1.90
N PRO A 167 -6.31 -9.77 2.02
CA PRO A 167 -7.34 -8.90 2.61
C PRO A 167 -8.46 -8.47 1.66
N TYR A 168 -8.41 -8.83 0.39
CA TYR A 168 -9.44 -8.43 -0.57
C TYR A 168 -10.76 -9.18 -0.36
N CYS A 169 -11.85 -8.61 -0.87
CA CYS A 169 -13.20 -9.13 -0.75
C CYS A 169 -13.99 -8.94 -2.07
N ASP A 170 -14.98 -9.79 -2.33
CA ASP A 170 -15.77 -9.77 -3.58
C ASP A 170 -17.28 -9.75 -3.34
N GLN A 171 -17.70 -9.67 -2.08
CA GLN A 171 -19.10 -9.73 -1.69
C GLN A 171 -19.59 -8.37 -1.22
N ILE A 172 -20.69 -7.89 -1.81
CA ILE A 172 -21.37 -6.69 -1.35
C ILE A 172 -22.10 -7.04 -0.06
N SER A 173 -21.57 -6.63 1.09
CA SER A 173 -22.32 -6.76 2.34
C SER A 173 -21.81 -5.81 3.42
N PHE A 174 -22.63 -4.81 3.74
CA PHE A 174 -22.49 -3.98 4.94
C PHE A 174 -22.96 -4.72 6.21
N SER A 175 -23.73 -5.80 6.06
CA SER A 175 -24.29 -6.59 7.16
C SER A 175 -23.42 -7.77 7.57
N ASN A 176 -22.57 -8.30 6.67
CA ASN A 176 -21.64 -9.39 6.96
C ASN A 176 -20.40 -8.83 7.66
N THR A 177 -20.58 -8.54 8.95
CA THR A 177 -19.47 -8.17 9.81
C THR A 177 -18.66 -9.42 10.16
N LEU A 178 -17.35 -9.38 9.95
CA LEU A 178 -16.45 -10.49 10.28
C LEU A 178 -15.28 -10.03 11.14
N CYS A 179 -14.68 -10.95 11.89
CA CYS A 179 -13.48 -10.68 12.68
C CYS A 179 -12.26 -10.56 11.76
N LEU A 180 -11.66 -9.38 11.72
CA LEU A 180 -10.41 -9.14 11.00
C LEU A 180 -9.25 -9.68 11.83
N LYS A 181 -8.71 -10.82 11.40
CA LYS A 181 -7.69 -11.60 12.11
C LYS A 181 -6.48 -10.77 12.58
N HIS A 182 -6.11 -9.75 11.82
CA HIS A 182 -4.94 -8.92 12.11
C HIS A 182 -5.24 -7.60 12.82
N GLU A 183 -6.49 -7.15 12.78
CA GLU A 183 -6.88 -5.86 13.36
C GLU A 183 -7.54 -6.00 14.73
N ASN A 184 -7.74 -7.23 15.24
CA ASN A 184 -8.47 -7.49 16.48
C ASN A 184 -9.73 -6.61 16.58
N ALA A 185 -10.48 -6.60 15.48
CA ALA A 185 -11.60 -5.72 15.24
C ALA A 185 -12.60 -6.40 14.31
N TYR A 186 -13.82 -5.89 14.33
CA TYR A 186 -14.85 -6.25 13.38
C TYR A 186 -14.69 -5.41 12.12
N GLY A 187 -14.97 -6.01 10.96
CA GLY A 187 -14.88 -5.33 9.68
C GLY A 187 -15.91 -5.80 8.68
N PHE A 188 -15.99 -5.08 7.59
CA PHE A 188 -16.90 -5.34 6.47
C PHE A 188 -16.16 -5.16 5.15
N CYS A 189 -16.70 -5.72 4.07
CA CYS A 189 -16.16 -5.51 2.73
C CYS A 189 -16.55 -4.10 2.25
N ASP A 190 -15.57 -3.26 1.95
CA ASP A 190 -15.83 -1.88 1.51
C ASP A 190 -16.28 -1.76 0.05
N LEU A 191 -16.65 -2.88 -0.57
CA LEU A 191 -17.18 -2.93 -1.93
C LEU A 191 -18.48 -2.13 -2.02
N LYS A 192 -18.50 -1.13 -2.89
CA LYS A 192 -19.69 -0.32 -3.18
C LYS A 192 -19.99 -0.27 -4.67
N GLN A 193 -21.20 0.19 -4.97
CA GLN A 193 -21.62 0.48 -6.34
C GLN A 193 -21.57 1.98 -6.61
N TYR A 194 -20.85 2.37 -7.66
CA TYR A 194 -20.76 3.74 -8.17
C TYR A 194 -21.93 4.06 -9.10
N TYR A 195 -22.20 5.35 -9.33
CA TYR A 195 -23.22 5.80 -10.29
C TYR A 195 -22.76 5.58 -11.74
N SER A 196 -21.49 5.88 -12.01
CA SER A 196 -20.86 5.71 -13.32
C SER A 196 -19.86 4.54 -13.31
N PRO A 197 -19.58 3.93 -14.47
CA PRO A 197 -18.51 2.94 -14.61
C PRO A 197 -17.15 3.49 -14.11
N LEU A 198 -16.37 2.63 -13.47
CA LEU A 198 -14.97 2.94 -13.13
C LEU A 198 -14.08 2.96 -14.39
N PRO A 199 -12.88 3.57 -14.37
CA PRO A 199 -11.90 3.40 -15.43
C PRO A 199 -11.58 1.93 -15.70
N LEU A 200 -11.26 1.58 -16.96
CA LEU A 200 -11.11 0.18 -17.38
C LEU A 200 -10.07 -0.60 -16.56
N GLU A 201 -8.96 0.04 -16.15
CA GLU A 201 -7.94 -0.59 -15.31
C GLU A 201 -8.40 -0.91 -13.87
N PHE A 202 -9.50 -0.31 -13.42
CA PHE A 202 -10.07 -0.45 -12.07
C PHE A 202 -11.39 -1.24 -12.05
N GLN A 203 -11.84 -1.75 -13.20
CA GLN A 203 -13.02 -2.60 -13.29
C GLN A 203 -12.67 -4.06 -12.95
N TYR A 204 -12.77 -4.44 -11.68
CA TYR A 204 -12.40 -5.77 -11.18
C TYR A 204 -13.55 -6.80 -11.16
N PHE A 205 -14.75 -6.38 -11.55
CA PHE A 205 -15.97 -7.19 -11.53
C PHE A 205 -16.68 -7.13 -12.88
N ASP A 206 -17.61 -8.05 -13.11
CA ASP A 206 -18.45 -8.06 -14.31
C ASP A 206 -19.26 -6.77 -14.43
N ASN A 207 -19.84 -6.32 -13.30
CA ASN A 207 -20.49 -5.02 -13.19
C ASN A 207 -19.42 -3.92 -13.12
N PRO A 208 -19.35 -3.03 -14.13
CA PRO A 208 -18.27 -2.04 -14.25
C PRO A 208 -18.36 -0.91 -13.21
N ARG A 209 -19.42 -0.90 -12.39
CA ARG A 209 -19.66 0.09 -11.34
C ARG A 209 -19.27 -0.39 -9.95
N LEU A 210 -18.77 -1.62 -9.81
CA LEU A 210 -18.34 -2.16 -8.52
C LEU A 210 -16.86 -1.90 -8.29
N GLY A 211 -16.53 -1.39 -7.10
CA GLY A 211 -15.17 -1.21 -6.62
C GLY A 211 -15.15 -0.77 -5.17
N ALA A 212 -13.95 -0.65 -4.60
CA ALA A 212 -13.76 -0.18 -3.22
C ALA A 212 -14.38 1.20 -2.99
N ALA A 213 -14.85 1.44 -1.77
CA ALA A 213 -15.26 2.77 -1.33
C ALA A 213 -14.05 3.71 -1.23
N ASP A 214 -12.89 3.17 -0.85
CA ASP A 214 -11.62 3.88 -0.81
C ASP A 214 -10.90 3.84 -2.16
N ARG A 215 -10.85 4.99 -2.84
CA ARG A 215 -10.18 5.14 -4.13
C ARG A 215 -8.66 4.99 -4.06
N TYR A 216 -8.03 5.25 -2.90
CA TYR A 216 -6.58 5.18 -2.74
C TYR A 216 -6.05 3.74 -2.69
N ARG A 217 -6.94 2.74 -2.60
CA ARG A 217 -6.60 1.34 -2.83
C ARG A 217 -6.73 0.93 -4.29
N ASP A 218 -6.64 1.88 -5.22
CA ASP A 218 -6.89 1.63 -6.66
C ASP A 218 -8.26 1.00 -6.93
N TYR A 219 -9.26 1.35 -6.12
CA TYR A 219 -10.59 0.71 -6.13
C TYR A 219 -10.59 -0.80 -5.82
N CYS A 220 -9.50 -1.36 -5.28
CA CYS A 220 -9.42 -2.75 -4.84
C CYS A 220 -10.20 -2.95 -3.54
N PRO A 221 -11.32 -3.70 -3.58
CA PRO A 221 -12.17 -3.89 -2.40
C PRO A 221 -11.47 -4.76 -1.37
N ALA A 222 -11.47 -4.30 -0.13
CA ALA A 222 -10.83 -4.96 0.98
C ALA A 222 -11.73 -4.97 2.22
N TYR A 223 -11.45 -5.91 3.11
CA TYR A 223 -12.06 -5.88 4.42
C TYR A 223 -11.47 -4.74 5.26
N VAL A 224 -12.32 -3.82 5.68
CA VAL A 224 -11.95 -2.65 6.50
C VAL A 224 -12.61 -2.71 7.86
N VAL A 225 -11.96 -2.13 8.86
CA VAL A 225 -12.48 -2.03 10.22
C VAL A 225 -13.76 -1.18 10.24
N LYS A 226 -14.77 -1.64 10.98
CA LYS A 226 -16.03 -0.92 11.22
C LYS A 226 -15.87 0.24 12.21
#